data_AF-A0A0C4EUA6-F1
#
_entry.id   AF-A0A0C4EUA6-F1
#
_cell.length_a   1.000
_cell.length_b   1.000
_cell.length_c   1.000
_cell.angle_alpha   90.00
_cell.angle_beta   90.00
_cell.angle_gamma   90.00
#
_symmetry.space_group_name_H-M   'P 1'
#
loop_
_entity.id
_entity.type
_entity.pdbx_description
1 polymer ?
#
loop_
_entity_poly.entity_id
_entity_poly.type
_entity_poly.pdbx_seq_one_letter_code
_entity_poly.pdbx_strand_id
1 'polypeptide(L)'
;MATRCTQTLKWLLGLSVVGLVVLGCFGQEPGRNPGQNVTKPPNQKACFLVDPLKLPKQLRANPNIACIQDGSKSIPPIPDLFFEGIKYSSIDFTKDRQNSPSGFAFKRFKASRADGPDKLAFLKTSRQLYDSVWMGLRSDDTRKHNRAIRELET
;
A
#
# COMPACT_ATOMS: atom_id res chain seq x y z
N MET A 1 5.26 34.97 -6.08
CA MET A 1 5.88 36.22 -6.56
C MET A 1 6.24 36.00 -8.02
N ALA A 2 5.65 36.81 -8.91
CA ALA A 2 5.72 36.63 -10.36
C ALA A 2 6.89 37.39 -10.96
N THR A 3 7.58 36.79 -11.94
CA THR A 3 8.48 37.52 -12.83
C THR A 3 8.07 37.23 -14.27
N ARG A 4 7.40 38.22 -14.86
CA ARG A 4 7.14 38.35 -16.29
C ARG A 4 8.48 38.58 -17.00
N CYS A 5 8.72 37.89 -18.10
CA CYS A 5 9.67 38.36 -19.10
C CYS A 5 8.89 38.58 -20.40
N THR A 6 8.61 39.85 -20.70
CA THR A 6 8.11 40.31 -21.99
C THR A 6 9.26 40.97 -22.72
N GLN A 7 9.60 40.48 -23.92
CA GLN A 7 10.24 41.28 -24.95
C GLN A 7 9.54 40.98 -26.28
N THR A 8 9.02 42.05 -26.88
CA THR A 8 8.52 42.12 -28.24
C THR A 8 9.63 42.66 -29.12
N LEU A 9 9.85 42.06 -30.30
CA LEU A 9 10.39 42.78 -31.44
C LEU A 9 9.86 42.19 -32.74
N LYS A 10 9.45 43.11 -33.62
CA LYS A 10 8.68 42.93 -34.86
C LYS A 10 9.53 42.41 -36.03
N TRP A 11 8.80 42.05 -37.10
CA TRP A 11 9.11 42.16 -38.53
C TRP A 11 9.61 40.90 -39.27
N LEU A 12 8.72 40.23 -40.02
CA LEU A 12 8.63 40.31 -41.49
C LEU A 12 7.52 39.39 -42.04
N LEU A 13 6.82 39.88 -43.06
CA LEU A 13 5.76 39.23 -43.83
C LEU A 13 6.32 38.15 -44.76
N GLY A 14 5.57 37.07 -44.98
CA GLY A 14 5.80 36.13 -46.08
C GLY A 14 4.82 34.95 -46.07
N LEU A 15 3.79 35.02 -46.92
CA LEU A 15 2.93 33.88 -47.24
C LEU A 15 3.74 32.76 -47.90
N SER A 16 3.64 31.52 -47.42
CA SER A 16 3.62 30.34 -48.28
C SER A 16 3.15 29.08 -47.52
N VAL A 17 2.51 28.24 -48.31
CA VAL A 17 1.75 27.03 -48.00
C VAL A 17 2.69 25.81 -47.90
N VAL A 18 2.27 24.81 -47.12
CA VAL A 18 2.81 23.43 -46.99
C VAL A 18 4.09 23.27 -46.15
N GLY A 19 3.94 22.61 -45.00
CA GLY A 19 5.06 22.17 -44.16
C GLY A 19 4.59 21.59 -42.84
N LEU A 20 4.23 20.31 -42.85
CA LEU A 20 3.86 19.50 -41.69
C LEU A 20 5.05 19.37 -40.73
N VAL A 21 5.04 20.07 -39.59
CA VAL A 21 5.91 19.75 -38.44
C VAL A 21 5.09 19.90 -37.15
N VAL A 22 4.61 18.77 -36.65
CA VAL A 22 4.11 18.62 -35.28
C VAL A 22 5.32 18.66 -34.36
N LEU A 23 5.68 19.83 -33.85
CA LEU A 23 6.60 19.96 -32.72
C LEU A 23 5.77 19.87 -31.44
N GLY A 24 5.65 18.64 -30.95
CA GLY A 24 5.00 18.33 -29.69
C GLY A 24 5.73 18.98 -28.51
N CYS A 25 5.02 19.83 -27.79
CA CYS A 25 5.27 20.05 -26.37
C CYS A 25 4.05 19.53 -25.60
N PHE A 26 3.82 18.22 -25.68
CA PHE A 26 3.08 17.55 -24.62
C PHE A 26 4.00 17.49 -23.42
N GLY A 27 3.69 18.33 -22.42
CA GLY A 27 4.27 18.26 -21.10
C GLY A 27 4.20 16.82 -20.62
N GLN A 28 5.36 16.28 -20.30
CA GLN A 28 5.56 14.96 -19.73
C GLN A 28 4.91 14.93 -18.34
N GLU A 29 3.67 14.47 -18.27
CA GLU A 29 3.10 13.95 -17.03
C GLU A 29 4.03 12.83 -16.53
N PRO A 30 4.46 12.82 -15.26
CA PRO A 30 5.21 11.69 -14.74
C PRO A 30 4.27 10.48 -14.73
N GLY A 31 4.56 9.57 -15.65
CA GLY A 31 3.80 8.37 -15.95
C GLY A 31 3.46 7.54 -14.73
N ARG A 32 2.15 7.38 -14.55
CA ARG A 32 1.50 6.22 -13.98
C ARG A 32 1.96 4.99 -14.77
N ASN A 33 2.74 4.10 -14.16
CA ASN A 33 2.94 2.74 -14.69
C ASN A 33 1.85 1.82 -14.11
N PRO A 34 0.88 1.34 -14.92
CA PRO A 34 0.03 0.23 -14.53
C PRO A 34 0.82 -1.07 -14.72
N GLY A 35 0.95 -1.87 -13.66
CA GLY A 35 1.51 -3.22 -13.76
C GLY A 35 2.99 -3.33 -13.47
N GLN A 36 3.43 -2.91 -12.28
CA GLN A 36 4.68 -3.44 -11.73
C GLN A 36 4.35 -4.72 -10.96
N ASN A 37 4.32 -5.84 -11.68
CA ASN A 37 4.49 -7.16 -11.08
C ASN A 37 5.95 -7.22 -10.62
N VAL A 38 6.23 -6.69 -9.43
CA VAL A 38 7.54 -6.78 -8.80
C VAL A 38 7.73 -8.24 -8.42
N THR A 39 8.36 -9.02 -9.30
CA THR A 39 8.86 -10.34 -8.94
C THR A 39 9.99 -10.14 -7.94
N LYS A 40 9.64 -10.20 -6.65
CA LYS A 40 10.59 -10.11 -5.54
C LYS A 40 11.46 -11.37 -5.47
N PRO A 41 12.76 -11.25 -5.13
CA PRO A 41 13.62 -12.40 -4.93
C PRO A 41 13.14 -13.27 -3.75
N PRO A 42 13.42 -14.58 -3.78
CA PRO A 42 12.90 -15.59 -2.84
C PRO A 42 13.29 -15.41 -1.35
N ASN A 43 14.07 -14.38 -1.02
CA ASN A 43 14.60 -14.12 0.33
C ASN A 43 14.08 -12.82 0.98
N GLN A 44 12.99 -12.24 0.47
CA GLN A 44 12.42 -11.04 1.08
C GLN A 44 11.87 -11.34 2.48
N LYS A 45 12.47 -10.75 3.53
CA LYS A 45 11.88 -10.72 4.87
C LYS A 45 10.55 -9.96 4.83
N ALA A 46 9.53 -10.49 5.48
CA ALA A 46 8.26 -9.80 5.65
C ALA A 46 8.46 -8.55 6.54
N CYS A 47 8.00 -7.39 6.06
CA CYS A 47 8.27 -6.08 6.68
C CYS A 47 7.64 -5.88 8.07
N PHE A 48 6.63 -6.69 8.40
CA PHE A 48 5.92 -6.65 9.68
C PHE A 48 6.52 -7.60 10.73
N LEU A 49 7.54 -8.40 10.37
CA LEU A 49 8.24 -9.27 11.30
C LEU A 49 9.38 -8.52 11.99
N VAL A 50 9.26 -8.40 13.31
CA VAL A 50 10.28 -7.79 14.17
C VAL A 50 11.43 -8.79 14.36
N ASP A 51 11.20 -9.86 15.14
CA ASP A 51 12.15 -10.93 15.39
C ASP A 51 11.62 -12.30 14.89
N PRO A 52 12.07 -12.78 13.72
CA PRO A 52 11.66 -14.07 13.17
C PRO A 52 11.99 -15.27 14.07
N LEU A 53 13.01 -15.17 14.94
CA LEU A 53 13.44 -16.29 15.80
C LEU A 53 12.41 -16.63 16.87
N LYS A 54 11.52 -15.68 17.18
CA LYS A 54 10.41 -15.88 18.13
C LYS A 54 9.23 -16.63 17.54
N LEU A 55 9.18 -16.76 16.22
CA LEU A 55 8.13 -17.50 15.56
C LEU A 55 8.51 -18.98 15.42
N PRO A 56 7.57 -19.91 15.63
CA PRO A 56 7.78 -21.32 15.27
C PRO A 56 8.24 -21.44 13.81
N LYS A 57 9.26 -22.28 13.55
CA LYS A 57 9.86 -22.45 12.21
C LYS A 57 8.86 -22.86 11.11
N GLN A 58 7.73 -23.44 11.49
CA GLN A 58 6.65 -23.81 10.57
C GLN A 58 5.78 -22.63 10.10
N LEU A 59 5.83 -21.48 10.79
CA LEU A 59 5.09 -20.29 10.36
C LEU A 59 5.86 -19.58 9.25
N ARG A 60 5.23 -19.49 8.07
CA ARG A 60 5.77 -18.74 6.94
C ARG A 60 4.97 -17.45 6.76
N ALA A 61 5.63 -16.31 6.94
CA ALA A 61 5.04 -15.02 6.64
C ALA A 61 4.91 -14.85 5.13
N ASN A 62 3.87 -14.14 4.68
CA ASN A 62 3.77 -13.75 3.28
C ASN A 62 4.66 -12.53 3.00
N PRO A 63 5.73 -12.67 2.20
CA PRO A 63 6.65 -11.57 1.89
C PRO A 63 6.06 -10.52 0.92
N ASN A 64 4.92 -10.83 0.28
CA ASN A 64 4.25 -9.94 -0.67
C ASN A 64 3.37 -8.87 -0.01
N ILE A 65 3.19 -8.95 1.31
CA ILE A 65 2.46 -7.92 2.06
C ILE A 65 3.38 -6.70 2.23
N ALA A 66 2.86 -5.55 1.88
CA ALA A 66 3.56 -4.28 2.01
C ALA A 66 3.23 -3.61 3.35
N CYS A 67 4.20 -2.88 3.91
CA CYS A 67 4.01 -2.06 5.10
C CYS A 67 3.88 -0.59 4.68
N ILE A 68 2.81 0.06 5.13
CA ILE A 68 2.58 1.49 4.94
C ILE A 68 3.14 2.22 6.17
N GLN A 69 4.37 2.74 6.05
CA GLN A 69 5.10 3.36 7.17
C GLN A 69 4.43 4.64 7.67
N ASP A 70 3.87 5.45 6.77
CA ASP A 70 3.11 6.67 7.09
C ASP A 70 1.59 6.41 7.16
N GLY A 71 1.19 5.15 7.30
CA GLY A 71 -0.20 4.72 7.38
C GLY A 71 -0.82 4.92 8.77
N SER A 72 -2.14 4.76 8.84
CA SER A 72 -2.85 4.75 10.12
C SER A 72 -2.48 3.48 10.91
N LYS A 73 -1.50 3.58 11.81
CA LYS A 73 -1.09 2.48 12.68
C LYS A 73 -2.26 2.02 13.52
N SER A 74 -2.81 0.86 13.16
CA SER A 74 -3.87 0.21 13.93
C SER A 74 -3.34 -0.36 15.24
N ILE A 75 -2.18 -1.03 15.19
CA ILE A 75 -1.60 -1.68 16.36
C ILE A 75 -0.09 -1.39 16.40
N PRO A 76 0.36 -0.35 17.12
CA PRO A 76 1.79 -0.11 17.33
C PRO A 76 2.48 -1.32 18.02
N PRO A 77 3.74 -1.65 17.68
CA PRO A 77 4.61 -0.96 16.73
C PRO A 77 4.42 -1.40 15.26
N ILE A 78 3.49 -2.32 14.97
CA ILE A 78 3.23 -2.85 13.63
C ILE A 78 2.72 -1.73 12.70
N PRO A 79 3.38 -1.47 11.55
CA PRO A 79 2.86 -0.53 10.55
C PRO A 79 1.54 -1.04 9.95
N ASP A 80 0.80 -0.15 9.29
CA ASP A 80 -0.40 -0.59 8.57
C ASP A 80 0.02 -1.51 7.40
N LEU A 81 -0.76 -2.56 7.14
CA LEU A 81 -0.41 -3.59 6.16
C LEU A 81 -1.30 -3.45 4.93
N PHE A 82 -0.72 -3.64 3.74
CA PHE A 82 -1.43 -3.58 2.47
C PHE A 82 -1.16 -4.83 1.63
N PHE A 83 -2.24 -5.46 1.16
CA PHE A 83 -2.17 -6.63 0.30
C PHE A 83 -3.41 -6.72 -0.58
N GLU A 84 -3.23 -7.01 -1.88
CA GLU A 84 -4.32 -7.22 -2.85
C GLU A 84 -5.41 -6.11 -2.79
N GLY A 85 -5.00 -4.85 -2.68
CA GLY A 85 -5.92 -3.70 -2.63
C GLY A 85 -6.56 -3.41 -1.27
N ILE A 86 -6.28 -4.20 -0.23
CA ILE A 86 -6.87 -4.05 1.11
C ILE A 86 -5.81 -3.54 2.09
N LYS A 87 -6.17 -2.49 2.85
CA LYS A 87 -5.41 -2.05 4.03
C LYS A 87 -5.95 -2.70 5.29
N TYR A 88 -5.09 -3.18 6.19
CA TYR A 88 -5.51 -3.73 7.47
C TYR A 88 -6.36 -2.73 8.26
N SER A 89 -5.96 -1.45 8.29
CA SER A 89 -6.72 -0.40 8.97
C SER A 89 -8.17 -0.26 8.50
N SER A 90 -8.51 -0.71 7.29
CA SER A 90 -9.87 -0.68 6.73
C SER A 90 -10.74 -1.86 7.14
N ILE A 91 -10.13 -2.90 7.71
CA ILE A 91 -10.77 -4.12 8.20
C ILE A 91 -10.47 -4.37 9.68
N ASP A 92 -9.89 -3.39 10.37
CA ASP A 92 -9.53 -3.49 11.77
C ASP A 92 -10.73 -3.26 12.68
N PHE A 93 -11.21 -4.33 13.31
CA PHE A 93 -12.28 -4.29 14.27
C PHE A 93 -12.03 -3.32 15.43
N THR A 94 -10.78 -3.15 15.89
CA THR A 94 -10.48 -2.30 17.06
C THR A 94 -10.78 -0.82 16.82
N LYS A 95 -10.92 -0.42 15.54
CA LYS A 95 -11.35 0.92 15.12
C LYS A 95 -12.87 1.08 15.04
N ASP A 96 -13.64 -0.01 15.06
CA ASP A 96 -15.09 0.05 15.11
C ASP A 96 -15.56 0.22 16.56
N ARG A 97 -16.05 1.43 16.88
CA ARG A 97 -16.57 1.77 18.21
C ARG A 97 -18.06 1.48 18.39
N GLN A 98 -18.75 1.13 17.30
CA GLN A 98 -20.20 1.05 17.25
C GLN A 98 -20.71 -0.38 17.24
N ASN A 99 -19.93 -1.31 16.72
CA ASN A 99 -20.33 -2.70 16.55
C ASN A 99 -19.61 -3.62 17.53
N SER A 100 -20.30 -4.66 17.98
CA SER A 100 -19.64 -5.82 18.62
C SER A 100 -18.73 -6.54 17.62
N PRO A 101 -17.81 -7.41 18.05
CA PRO A 101 -16.97 -8.19 17.13
C PRO A 101 -17.79 -8.92 16.05
N SER A 102 -18.89 -9.55 16.46
CA SER A 102 -19.82 -10.23 15.55
C SER A 102 -20.53 -9.23 14.61
N GLY A 103 -21.00 -8.10 15.14
CA GLY A 103 -21.66 -7.06 14.33
C GLY A 103 -20.74 -6.48 13.26
N PHE A 104 -19.49 -6.18 13.62
CA PHE A 104 -18.46 -5.75 12.67
C PHE A 104 -18.22 -6.81 11.60
N ALA A 105 -18.11 -8.08 12.01
CA ALA A 105 -17.86 -9.16 11.08
C ALA A 105 -19.00 -9.31 10.05
N PHE A 106 -20.26 -9.30 10.50
CA PHE A 106 -21.41 -9.34 9.61
C PHE A 106 -21.49 -8.13 8.68
N LYS A 107 -21.12 -6.93 9.16
CA LYS A 107 -21.09 -5.71 8.36
C LYS A 107 -19.99 -5.73 7.31
N ARG A 108 -18.77 -6.14 7.68
CA ARG A 108 -17.56 -6.00 6.84
C ARG A 108 -17.35 -7.20 5.93
N PHE A 109 -17.57 -8.41 6.44
CA PHE A 109 -17.28 -9.67 5.77
C PHE A 109 -18.53 -10.35 5.19
N LYS A 110 -19.64 -9.61 5.00
CA LYS A 110 -20.88 -10.11 4.40
C LYS A 110 -20.61 -10.79 3.05
N ALA A 111 -20.94 -12.07 2.94
CA ALA A 111 -20.90 -12.82 1.70
C ALA A 111 -22.30 -13.27 1.32
N SER A 112 -22.71 -13.05 0.08
CA SER A 112 -23.88 -13.73 -0.49
C SER A 112 -23.43 -14.83 -1.46
N ARG A 113 -24.32 -15.79 -1.75
CA ARG A 113 -24.05 -16.83 -2.75
C ARG A 113 -23.79 -16.27 -4.16
N ALA A 114 -24.22 -15.04 -4.44
CA ALA A 114 -24.04 -14.39 -5.74
C ALA A 114 -22.65 -13.73 -5.91
N ASP A 115 -21.91 -13.47 -4.83
CA ASP A 115 -20.67 -12.66 -4.86
C ASP A 115 -19.39 -13.51 -5.05
N GLY A 116 -19.52 -14.70 -5.63
CA GLY A 116 -18.62 -15.86 -5.48
C GLY A 116 -17.11 -15.58 -5.41
N PRO A 117 -16.44 -15.18 -6.52
CA PRO A 117 -14.98 -15.09 -6.54
C PRO A 117 -14.39 -13.89 -5.80
N ASP A 118 -14.92 -12.69 -6.02
CA ASP A 118 -14.35 -11.44 -5.49
C ASP A 118 -14.51 -11.37 -3.98
N LYS A 119 -15.66 -11.83 -3.45
CA LYS A 119 -15.85 -11.86 -2.00
C LYS A 119 -14.97 -12.90 -1.34
N LEU A 120 -14.77 -14.06 -1.98
CA LEU A 120 -13.83 -15.07 -1.49
C LEU A 120 -12.39 -14.51 -1.50
N ALA A 121 -11.99 -13.79 -2.53
CA ALA A 121 -10.68 -13.12 -2.60
C ALA A 121 -10.52 -12.07 -1.48
N PHE A 122 -11.55 -11.26 -1.24
CA PHE A 122 -11.59 -10.31 -0.12
C PHE A 122 -11.44 -11.02 1.24
N LEU A 123 -12.16 -12.11 1.48
CA LEU A 123 -12.08 -12.87 2.73
C LEU A 123 -10.69 -13.51 2.94
N LYS A 124 -10.12 -14.12 1.88
CA LYS A 124 -8.78 -14.72 1.92
C LYS A 124 -7.72 -13.66 2.22
N THR A 125 -7.76 -12.53 1.51
CA THR A 125 -6.85 -11.41 1.71
C THR A 125 -6.99 -10.83 3.12
N SER A 126 -8.23 -10.64 3.59
CA SER A 126 -8.49 -10.11 4.94
C SER A 126 -7.92 -11.03 6.02
N ARG A 127 -8.16 -12.35 5.92
CA ARG A 127 -7.58 -13.33 6.82
C ARG A 127 -6.05 -13.23 6.85
N GLN A 128 -5.44 -13.14 5.67
CA GLN A 128 -3.99 -13.10 5.56
C GLN A 128 -3.38 -11.83 6.19
N LEU A 129 -4.05 -10.69 6.06
CA LEU A 129 -3.67 -9.45 6.74
C LEU A 129 -3.77 -9.60 8.28
N TYR A 130 -4.86 -10.19 8.78
CA TYR A 130 -5.01 -10.47 10.21
C TYR A 130 -3.93 -11.42 10.76
N ASP A 131 -3.68 -12.52 10.06
CA ASP A 131 -2.64 -13.49 10.43
C ASP A 131 -1.25 -12.81 10.46
N SER A 132 -0.99 -11.89 9.53
CA SER A 132 0.27 -11.16 9.43
C SER A 132 0.47 -10.17 10.55
N VAL A 133 -0.56 -9.39 10.92
CA VAL A 133 -0.51 -8.52 12.10
C VAL A 133 -0.23 -9.34 13.36
N TRP A 134 -0.90 -10.48 13.51
CA TRP A 134 -0.71 -11.36 14.65
C TRP A 134 0.69 -11.99 14.70
N MET A 135 1.24 -12.39 13.55
CA MET A 135 2.64 -12.82 13.44
C MET A 135 3.60 -11.69 13.81
N GLY A 136 3.32 -10.46 13.38
CA GLY A 136 4.09 -9.28 13.77
C GLY A 136 4.12 -9.11 15.29
N LEU A 137 2.96 -9.12 15.94
CA LEU A 137 2.83 -9.03 17.40
C LEU A 137 3.54 -10.17 18.13
N ARG A 138 3.48 -11.39 17.60
CA ARG A 138 4.16 -12.57 18.14
C ARG A 138 5.68 -12.51 17.98
N SER A 139 6.14 -11.86 16.91
CA SER A 139 7.57 -11.62 16.66
C SER A 139 8.12 -10.45 17.46
N ASP A 140 7.24 -9.60 18.04
CA ASP A 140 7.66 -8.44 18.79
C ASP A 140 8.12 -8.81 20.21
N ASP A 141 9.11 -8.08 20.71
CA ASP A 141 9.46 -8.09 22.12
C ASP A 141 8.89 -6.86 22.81
N THR A 142 7.62 -6.93 23.21
CA THR A 142 6.96 -5.84 23.92
C THR A 142 7.65 -5.45 25.23
N ARG A 143 8.58 -6.29 25.75
CA ARG A 143 9.41 -5.99 26.92
C ARG A 143 10.74 -5.31 26.60
N LYS A 144 11.21 -5.36 25.33
CA LYS A 144 12.45 -4.70 24.89
C LYS A 144 12.24 -3.49 23.98
N HIS A 145 11.05 -3.30 23.38
CA HIS A 145 10.83 -2.24 22.39
C HIS A 145 10.03 -1.05 22.95
N ASN A 146 10.76 0.04 23.23
CA ASN A 146 10.26 1.42 23.20
C ASN A 146 10.47 2.09 21.82
N ARG A 147 10.89 1.34 20.79
CA ARG A 147 11.24 1.88 19.45
C ARG A 147 10.32 1.32 18.37
N ALA A 148 9.91 2.18 17.43
CA ALA A 148 9.10 1.79 16.29
C ALA A 148 9.91 0.90 15.31
N ILE A 149 9.24 -0.07 14.68
CA ILE A 149 9.85 -1.04 13.72
C ILE A 149 10.63 -0.39 12.57
N ARG A 150 10.42 0.92 12.30
CA ARG A 150 11.21 1.72 11.35
C ARG A 150 12.74 1.61 11.54
N GLU A 151 13.21 1.19 12.70
CA GLU A 151 14.65 1.13 13.01
C GLU A 151 15.32 -0.23 12.74
N LEU A 152 14.59 -1.26 12.27
CA LEU A 152 15.16 -2.60 12.01
C LEU A 152 15.51 -2.85 10.53
N GLU A 153 15.45 -1.83 9.68
CA GLU A 153 15.79 -1.90 8.25
C GLU A 153 17.20 -1.39 7.90
N THR A 154 18.05 -1.12 8.90
CA THR A 154 19.50 -0.83 8.72
C THR A 154 20.35 -1.99 9.19
#